data_AF-A0A453CRP1-F1
#
_entry.id   AF-A0A453CRP1-F1
#
_cell.length_a   1.000
_cell.length_b   1.000
_cell.length_c   1.000
_cell.angle_alpha   90.00
_cell.angle_beta   90.00
_cell.angle_gamma   90.00
#
_symmetry.space_group_name_H-M   'P 1'
#
loop_
_entity.id
_entity.type
_entity.pdbx_description
1 polymer ?
#
loop_
_entity_poly.entity_id
_entity_poly.type
_entity_poly.pdbx_seq_one_letter_code
_entity_poly.pdbx_strand_id
1 'polypeptide(L)'
;DRELEEANCKFAWLKLACAEDELDSCATLLSELKVLLTKFPSMPPSFERTPNAVAELRLARAIYEFAVIFSIRVKDQDAFERNFFQLKVFYMDTRGILPPSPEEYRILGLNLMRLLAENRVAEFHTELELLPPRALDHPCIKYAVELEQSFMEGTYNRLTNGRQAVPHETYLYFMDLLAETIR
;
A
#
# COMPACT_ATOMS: atom_id res chain seq x y z
N ASP A 1 19.57 -17.41 -9.23
CA ASP A 1 18.38 -17.85 -9.99
C ASP A 1 18.14 -16.88 -11.13
N ARG A 2 18.10 -17.37 -12.37
CA ARG A 2 17.98 -16.54 -13.57
C ARG A 2 16.68 -15.71 -13.57
N GLU A 3 15.60 -16.28 -13.05
CA GLU A 3 14.29 -15.61 -12.94
C GLU A 3 14.28 -14.51 -11.88
N LEU A 4 14.98 -14.70 -10.76
CA LEU A 4 15.12 -13.69 -9.71
C LEU A 4 15.96 -12.50 -10.19
N GLU A 5 17.03 -12.75 -10.95
CA GLU A 5 17.85 -11.69 -11.56
C GLU A 5 17.06 -10.90 -12.61
N GLU A 6 16.27 -11.58 -13.45
CA GLU A 6 15.37 -10.94 -14.41
C GLU A 6 14.33 -10.05 -13.72
N ALA A 7 13.69 -10.55 -12.67
CA ALA A 7 12.69 -9.81 -11.91
C ALA A 7 13.30 -8.57 -11.22
N ASN A 8 14.51 -8.67 -10.65
CA ASN A 8 15.22 -7.53 -10.08
C ASN A 8 15.58 -6.49 -11.14
N CYS A 9 16.04 -6.92 -12.31
CA CYS A 9 16.34 -6.03 -13.42
C CYS A 9 15.09 -5.27 -13.88
N LYS A 10 13.99 -5.98 -14.13
CA LYS A 10 12.71 -5.37 -14.50
C LYS A 10 12.16 -4.43 -13.42
N PHE A 11 12.35 -4.75 -12.15
CA PHE A 11 11.96 -3.88 -11.05
C PHE A 11 12.82 -2.59 -10.99
N ALA A 12 14.10 -2.66 -11.34
CA ALA A 12 14.93 -1.47 -11.49
C ALA A 12 14.47 -0.59 -12.65
N TRP A 13 14.14 -1.19 -13.80
CA TRP A 13 13.55 -0.49 -14.94
C TRP A 13 12.21 0.17 -14.59
N LEU A 14 11.36 -0.50 -13.82
CA LEU A 14 10.09 0.06 -13.34
C LEU A 14 10.32 1.32 -12.50
N LYS A 15 11.31 1.31 -11.61
CA LYS A 15 11.66 2.49 -10.79
C LYS A 15 12.16 3.65 -11.65
N LEU A 16 12.92 3.36 -12.70
CA LEU A 16 13.41 4.38 -13.65
C LEU A 16 12.26 4.96 -14.49
N ALA A 17 11.42 4.11 -15.08
CA ALA A 17 10.26 4.55 -15.85
C ALA A 17 9.29 5.40 -15.02
N CYS A 18 9.16 5.10 -13.72
CA CYS A 18 8.37 5.91 -12.80
C CYS A 18 8.99 7.27 -12.49
N ALA A 19 10.32 7.39 -12.55
CA ALA A 19 11.01 8.66 -12.37
C ALA A 19 10.86 9.58 -13.61
N GLU A 20 10.73 8.97 -14.79
CA GLU A 20 10.44 9.65 -16.06
C GLU A 20 8.93 9.93 -16.28
N ASP A 21 8.08 9.61 -15.29
CA ASP A 21 6.61 9.77 -15.32
C ASP A 21 5.89 9.04 -16.48
N GLU A 22 6.50 7.97 -17.01
CA GLU A 22 5.89 7.14 -18.05
C GLU A 22 4.91 6.11 -17.44
N LEU A 23 3.66 6.52 -17.25
CA LEU A 23 2.63 5.70 -16.60
C LEU A 23 2.29 4.42 -17.39
N ASP A 24 2.19 4.47 -18.72
CA ASP A 24 1.83 3.31 -19.55
C ASP A 24 2.92 2.23 -19.56
N SER A 25 4.18 2.66 -19.66
CA SER A 25 5.36 1.80 -19.53
C SER A 25 5.38 1.13 -18.15
N CYS A 26 5.10 1.89 -17.08
CA CYS A 26 5.02 1.35 -15.72
C CYS A 26 3.92 0.30 -15.57
N ALA A 27 2.72 0.53 -16.13
CA ALA A 27 1.62 -0.41 -16.05
C ALA A 27 1.92 -1.74 -16.76
N THR A 28 2.60 -1.67 -17.91
CA THR A 28 3.01 -2.85 -18.68
C THR A 28 4.09 -3.64 -17.92
N LEU A 29 5.14 -2.96 -17.45
CA LEU A 29 6.21 -3.57 -16.64
C LEU A 29 5.70 -4.19 -15.35
N LEU A 30 4.75 -3.54 -14.67
CA LEU A 30 4.11 -4.07 -13.46
C LEU A 30 3.34 -5.36 -13.75
N SER A 31 2.63 -5.41 -14.88
CA SER A 31 1.87 -6.59 -15.30
C SER A 31 2.80 -7.76 -15.62
N GLU A 32 3.90 -7.51 -16.34
CA GLU A 32 4.93 -8.53 -16.59
C GLU A 32 5.59 -9.02 -15.30
N LEU A 33 5.92 -8.11 -14.38
CA LEU A 33 6.50 -8.46 -13.08
C LEU A 33 5.54 -9.34 -12.29
N LYS A 34 4.24 -9.01 -12.22
CA LYS A 34 3.24 -9.83 -11.54
C LYS A 34 3.14 -11.24 -12.14
N VAL A 35 3.27 -11.38 -13.46
CA VAL A 35 3.31 -12.70 -14.13
C VAL A 35 4.60 -13.45 -13.81
N LEU A 36 5.75 -12.77 -13.68
CA LEU A 36 6.98 -13.40 -13.24
C LEU A 36 6.88 -13.87 -11.78
N LEU A 37 6.23 -13.08 -10.92
CA LEU A 37 6.04 -13.44 -9.52
C LEU A 37 5.31 -14.78 -9.37
N THR A 38 4.30 -15.08 -10.19
CA THR A 38 3.54 -16.35 -10.08
C THR A 38 4.36 -17.59 -10.38
N LYS A 39 5.55 -17.46 -10.99
CA LYS A 39 6.45 -18.58 -11.26
C LYS A 39 7.28 -19.00 -10.05
N PHE A 40 7.44 -18.12 -9.06
CA PHE A 40 8.27 -18.40 -7.91
C PHE A 40 7.58 -19.38 -6.94
N PRO A 41 8.27 -20.43 -6.48
CA PRO A 41 7.71 -21.45 -5.58
C PRO A 41 7.48 -20.93 -4.15
N SER A 42 8.12 -19.81 -3.79
CA SER A 42 7.95 -19.15 -2.49
C SER A 42 6.65 -18.34 -2.39
N MET A 43 5.89 -18.19 -3.47
CA MET A 43 4.64 -17.44 -3.47
C MET A 43 3.51 -18.16 -2.73
N PRO A 44 2.49 -17.40 -2.26
CA PRO A 44 1.24 -18.00 -1.84
C PRO A 44 0.63 -18.84 -2.98
N PRO A 45 0.14 -20.07 -2.74
CA PRO A 45 -0.16 -20.69 -1.45
C PRO A 45 0.94 -21.61 -0.88
N SER A 46 1.98 -21.95 -1.65
CA SER A 46 2.91 -23.03 -1.30
C SER A 46 3.97 -22.60 -0.29
N PHE A 47 4.37 -21.31 -0.28
CA PHE A 47 5.39 -20.76 0.61
C PHE A 47 6.62 -21.68 0.77
N GLU A 48 7.08 -22.27 -0.33
CA GLU A 48 8.14 -23.27 -0.27
C GLU A 48 9.42 -22.62 0.25
N ARG A 49 10.05 -23.28 1.22
CA ARG A 49 11.29 -22.80 1.83
C ARG A 49 12.49 -23.15 0.95
N THR A 50 12.63 -22.40 -0.14
CA THR A 50 13.84 -22.43 -0.98
C THR A 50 14.93 -21.54 -0.37
N PRO A 51 16.22 -21.75 -0.70
CA PRO A 51 17.30 -20.87 -0.24
C PRO A 51 17.13 -19.41 -0.67
N ASN A 52 16.39 -19.16 -1.76
CA ASN A 52 16.10 -17.82 -2.29
C ASN A 52 14.73 -17.27 -1.88
N ALA A 53 13.91 -18.03 -1.13
CA ALA A 53 12.55 -17.63 -0.75
C ALA A 53 12.49 -16.27 -0.06
N VAL A 54 13.47 -15.95 0.80
CA VAL A 54 13.54 -14.65 1.48
C VAL A 54 13.73 -13.50 0.48
N ALA A 55 14.55 -13.70 -0.55
CA ALA A 55 14.80 -12.68 -1.57
C ALA A 55 13.58 -12.52 -2.49
N GLU A 56 12.96 -13.62 -2.90
CA GLU A 56 11.73 -13.64 -3.70
C GLU A 56 10.56 -12.96 -2.99
N LEU A 57 10.29 -13.31 -1.73
CA LEU A 57 9.24 -12.68 -0.93
C LEU A 57 9.50 -11.18 -0.70
N ARG A 58 10.77 -10.79 -0.47
CA ARG A 58 11.13 -9.38 -0.31
C ARG A 58 10.89 -8.59 -1.61
N LEU A 59 11.25 -9.17 -2.75
CA LEU A 59 11.04 -8.57 -4.06
C LEU A 59 9.54 -8.46 -4.36
N ALA A 60 8.77 -9.53 -4.11
CA ALA A 60 7.32 -9.55 -4.27
C ALA A 60 6.66 -8.44 -3.46
N ARG A 61 7.00 -8.33 -2.17
CA ARG A 61 6.52 -7.27 -1.29
C ARG A 61 6.84 -5.89 -1.88
N ALA A 62 8.07 -5.64 -2.29
CA ALA A 62 8.46 -4.34 -2.85
C ALA A 62 7.71 -4.00 -4.16
N ILE A 63 7.43 -5.00 -5.01
CA ILE A 63 6.64 -4.82 -6.23
C ILE A 63 5.19 -4.47 -5.89
N TYR A 64 4.58 -5.17 -4.94
CA TYR A 64 3.21 -4.87 -4.52
C TYR A 64 3.09 -3.53 -3.78
N GLU A 65 4.06 -3.17 -2.94
CA GLU A 65 4.15 -1.83 -2.34
C GLU A 65 4.18 -0.75 -3.41
N PHE A 66 4.99 -0.94 -4.45
CA PHE A 66 5.03 -0.03 -5.59
C PHE A 66 3.70 -0.01 -6.34
N ALA A 67 3.08 -1.18 -6.58
CA ALA A 67 1.79 -1.29 -7.28
C ALA A 67 0.70 -0.47 -6.58
N VAL A 68 0.64 -0.53 -5.25
CA VAL A 68 -0.31 0.22 -4.43
C VAL A 68 -0.09 1.73 -4.57
N ILE A 69 1.16 2.19 -4.48
CA ILE A 69 1.49 3.61 -4.63
C ILE A 69 1.21 4.10 -6.06
N PHE A 70 1.51 3.26 -7.05
CA PHE A 70 1.26 3.56 -8.46
C PHE A 70 -0.24 3.69 -8.76
N SER A 71 -1.09 2.83 -8.18
CA SER A 71 -2.55 2.93 -8.31
C SER A 71 -3.10 4.28 -7.84
N ILE A 72 -2.50 4.88 -6.80
CA ILE A 72 -2.88 6.23 -6.34
C ILE A 72 -2.50 7.29 -7.38
N ARG A 73 -1.32 7.18 -8.00
CA ARG A 73 -0.90 8.11 -9.06
C ARG A 73 -1.83 8.08 -10.25
N VAL A 74 -2.26 6.89 -10.66
CA VAL A 74 -3.22 6.69 -11.75
C VAL A 74 -4.67 6.97 -11.31
N LYS A 75 -4.89 7.25 -10.01
CA LYS A 75 -6.20 7.52 -9.41
C LYS A 75 -7.21 6.35 -9.59
N ASP A 76 -6.70 5.13 -9.62
CA ASP A 76 -7.49 3.89 -9.76
C ASP A 76 -7.64 3.22 -8.39
N GLN A 77 -8.81 3.42 -7.76
CA GLN A 77 -9.14 2.90 -6.44
C GLN A 77 -9.33 1.38 -6.44
N ASP A 78 -9.96 0.83 -7.47
CA ASP A 78 -10.18 -0.61 -7.57
C ASP A 78 -8.83 -1.34 -7.72
N ALA A 79 -7.90 -0.78 -8.50
CA ALA A 79 -6.55 -1.32 -8.59
C ALA A 79 -5.79 -1.19 -7.27
N PHE A 80 -5.94 -0.07 -6.55
CA PHE A 80 -5.36 0.08 -5.23
C PHE A 80 -5.84 -1.04 -4.29
N GLU A 81 -7.15 -1.26 -4.20
CA GLU A 81 -7.75 -2.25 -3.31
C GLU A 81 -7.26 -3.67 -3.66
N ARG A 82 -7.29 -4.05 -4.94
CA ARG A 82 -6.79 -5.35 -5.40
C ARG A 82 -5.32 -5.56 -5.04
N ASN A 83 -4.46 -4.56 -5.31
CA ASN A 83 -3.03 -4.64 -5.02
C ASN A 83 -2.77 -4.66 -3.51
N PHE A 84 -3.54 -3.91 -2.72
CA PHE A 84 -3.42 -3.88 -1.26
C PHE A 84 -3.77 -5.22 -0.64
N PHE A 85 -4.86 -5.88 -1.08
CA PHE A 85 -5.21 -7.20 -0.57
C PHE A 85 -4.12 -8.24 -0.85
N GLN A 86 -3.50 -8.20 -2.03
CA GLN A 86 -2.36 -9.06 -2.35
C GLN A 86 -1.15 -8.74 -1.46
N LEU A 87 -0.86 -7.46 -1.23
CA LEU A 87 0.21 -7.02 -0.34
C LEU A 87 -0.02 -7.42 1.13
N LYS A 88 -1.27 -7.37 1.60
CA LYS A 88 -1.66 -7.67 2.98
C LYS A 88 -1.24 -9.08 3.40
N VAL A 89 -1.34 -10.05 2.48
CA VAL A 89 -0.85 -11.44 2.69
C VAL A 89 0.63 -11.43 3.07
N PHE A 90 1.44 -10.62 2.39
CA PHE A 90 2.87 -10.50 2.73
C PHE A 90 3.09 -9.83 4.08
N TYR A 91 2.31 -8.82 4.45
CA TYR A 91 2.47 -8.17 5.76
C TYR A 91 2.00 -9.01 6.94
N MET A 92 1.08 -9.96 6.73
CA MET A 92 0.55 -10.81 7.81
C MET A 92 1.31 -12.14 7.89
N ASP A 93 1.42 -12.85 6.77
CA ASP A 93 1.90 -14.24 6.76
C ASP A 93 3.44 -14.31 6.79
N THR A 94 4.15 -13.27 6.34
CA THR A 94 5.62 -13.27 6.27
C THR A 94 6.31 -12.60 7.46
N ARG A 95 5.58 -12.15 8.50
CA ARG A 95 6.18 -11.47 9.68
C ARG A 95 7.24 -12.29 10.41
N GLY A 96 7.19 -13.62 10.33
CA GLY A 96 8.19 -14.51 10.92
C GLY A 96 9.42 -14.76 10.03
N ILE A 97 9.36 -14.37 8.75
CA ILE A 97 10.38 -14.65 7.74
C ILE A 97 11.09 -13.37 7.31
N LEU A 98 10.34 -12.27 7.19
CA LEU A 98 10.82 -10.97 6.74
C LEU A 98 10.66 -9.91 7.84
N PRO A 99 11.65 -9.01 7.99
CA PRO A 99 11.47 -7.84 8.85
C PRO A 99 10.42 -6.90 8.25
N PRO A 100 9.71 -6.11 9.08
CA PRO A 100 8.70 -5.15 8.62
C PRO A 100 9.33 -4.14 7.65
N SER A 101 8.54 -3.72 6.66
CA SER A 101 8.97 -2.72 5.67
C SER A 101 8.85 -1.31 6.28
N PRO A 102 9.76 -0.36 5.99
CA PRO A 102 9.54 1.04 6.37
C PRO A 102 8.25 1.61 5.77
N GLU A 103 7.78 1.00 4.67
CA GLU A 103 6.59 1.42 3.94
C GLU A 103 5.28 0.83 4.45
N GLU A 104 5.36 -0.18 5.32
CA GLU A 104 4.20 -0.94 5.80
C GLU A 104 3.17 -0.02 6.47
N TYR A 105 3.59 0.79 7.45
CA TYR A 105 2.67 1.70 8.15
C TYR A 105 2.16 2.84 7.28
N ARG A 106 2.95 3.28 6.29
CA ARG A 106 2.49 4.29 5.32
C ARG A 106 1.36 3.73 4.46
N ILE A 107 1.52 2.52 3.94
CA ILE A 107 0.53 1.86 3.09
C ILE A 107 -0.72 1.45 3.88
N LEU A 108 -0.56 0.97 5.11
CA LEU A 108 -1.69 0.66 5.99
C LEU A 108 -2.51 1.92 6.29
N GLY A 109 -1.86 3.05 6.59
CA GLY A 109 -2.56 4.32 6.76
C GLY A 109 -3.26 4.79 5.47
N LEU A 110 -2.71 4.53 4.28
CA LEU A 110 -3.38 4.83 3.00
C LEU A 110 -4.65 4.00 2.85
N ASN A 111 -4.62 2.72 3.22
CA ASN A 111 -5.81 1.89 3.21
C ASN A 111 -6.86 2.39 4.23
N LEU A 112 -6.43 2.84 5.42
CA LEU A 112 -7.35 3.47 6.38
C LEU A 112 -8.02 4.71 5.80
N MET A 113 -7.26 5.60 5.15
CA MET A 113 -7.82 6.77 4.46
C MET A 113 -8.81 6.41 3.35
N ARG A 114 -8.51 5.36 2.58
CA ARG A 114 -9.44 4.83 1.56
C ARG A 114 -10.76 4.37 2.19
N LEU A 115 -10.70 3.58 3.26
CA LEU A 115 -11.90 3.08 3.94
C LEU A 115 -12.76 4.22 4.48
N LEU A 116 -12.14 5.30 4.98
CA LEU A 116 -12.87 6.51 5.36
C LEU A 116 -13.55 7.17 4.16
N ALA A 117 -12.85 7.29 3.03
CA ALA A 117 -13.38 7.91 1.82
C ALA A 117 -14.56 7.13 1.22
N GLU A 118 -14.53 5.80 1.33
CA GLU A 118 -15.62 4.91 0.92
C GLU A 118 -16.75 4.79 1.96
N ASN A 119 -16.65 5.51 3.09
CA ASN A 119 -17.58 5.42 4.22
C ASN A 119 -17.72 3.99 4.81
N ARG A 120 -16.65 3.19 4.75
CA ARG A 120 -16.56 1.82 5.27
C ARG A 120 -15.99 1.81 6.69
N VAL A 121 -16.65 2.53 7.60
CA VAL A 121 -16.17 2.75 8.98
C VAL A 121 -16.03 1.44 9.79
N ALA A 122 -16.89 0.45 9.55
CA ALA A 122 -16.78 -0.84 10.22
C ALA A 122 -15.46 -1.57 9.87
N GLU A 123 -15.07 -1.54 8.59
CA GLU A 123 -13.82 -2.14 8.12
C GLU A 123 -12.61 -1.33 8.57
N PHE A 124 -12.74 -0.01 8.68
CA PHE A 124 -11.71 0.85 9.26
C PHE A 124 -11.34 0.39 10.68
N HIS A 125 -12.33 0.21 11.56
CA HIS A 125 -12.05 -0.25 12.93
C HIS A 125 -11.54 -1.70 12.97
N THR A 126 -12.03 -2.56 12.08
CA THR A 126 -11.53 -3.94 11.95
C THR A 126 -10.05 -3.96 11.57
N GLU A 127 -9.64 -3.16 10.56
CA GLU A 127 -8.23 -3.05 10.17
C GLU A 127 -7.39 -2.43 11.28
N LEU A 128 -7.91 -1.42 11.98
CA LEU A 128 -7.21 -0.75 13.08
C LEU A 128 -6.93 -1.71 14.25
N GLU A 129 -7.86 -2.61 14.56
CA GLU A 129 -7.71 -3.62 15.63
C GLU A 129 -6.65 -4.69 15.28
N LEU A 130 -6.46 -5.00 13.99
CA LEU A 130 -5.44 -5.93 13.53
C LEU A 130 -4.01 -5.37 13.64
N LEU A 131 -3.86 -4.05 13.80
CA LEU A 131 -2.55 -3.42 13.88
C LEU A 131 -1.90 -3.65 15.25
N PRO A 132 -0.57 -3.87 15.30
CA PRO A 132 0.13 -3.95 16.56
C PRO A 132 0.06 -2.58 17.27
N PRO A 133 0.01 -2.51 18.61
CA PRO A 133 -0.12 -1.24 19.34
C PRO A 133 0.93 -0.19 18.97
N ARG A 134 2.17 -0.63 18.66
CA ARG A 134 3.27 0.24 18.22
C ARG A 134 3.02 0.95 16.89
N ALA A 135 2.15 0.40 16.05
CA ALA A 135 1.79 1.02 14.77
C ALA A 135 0.86 2.22 14.96
N LEU A 136 0.06 2.26 16.04
CA LEU A 136 -0.86 3.36 16.34
C LEU A 136 -0.11 4.68 16.61
N ASP A 137 1.14 4.60 17.08
CA ASP A 137 2.00 5.76 17.29
C ASP A 137 2.58 6.33 15.99
N HIS A 138 2.43 5.61 14.86
CA HIS A 138 2.97 6.06 13.58
C HIS A 138 2.18 7.26 13.03
N PRO A 139 2.83 8.36 12.59
CA PRO A 139 2.15 9.57 12.14
C PRO A 139 1.07 9.35 11.09
N CYS A 140 1.31 8.44 10.14
CA CYS A 140 0.34 8.10 9.09
C CYS A 140 -0.96 7.46 9.61
N ILE A 141 -0.86 6.58 10.60
CA ILE A 141 -2.03 5.89 11.17
C ILE A 141 -2.77 6.83 12.12
N LYS A 142 -2.01 7.55 12.95
CA LYS A 142 -2.56 8.56 13.86
C LYS A 142 -3.36 9.62 13.09
N TYR A 143 -2.83 10.10 11.96
CA TYR A 143 -3.53 11.04 11.10
C TYR A 143 -4.89 10.52 10.63
N ALA A 144 -4.96 9.26 10.18
CA ALA A 144 -6.23 8.66 9.75
C ALA A 144 -7.24 8.53 10.90
N VAL A 145 -6.78 8.18 12.11
CA VAL A 145 -7.62 8.08 13.31
C VAL A 145 -8.14 9.45 13.77
N GLU A 146 -7.29 10.47 13.82
CA GLU A 146 -7.70 11.84 14.18
C GLU A 146 -8.72 12.41 13.20
N LEU A 147 -8.59 12.05 11.92
CA LEU A 147 -9.50 12.47 10.87
C LEU A 147 -10.86 11.78 10.99
N GLU A 148 -10.88 10.48 11.27
CA GLU A 148 -12.08 9.70 11.59
C GLU A 148 -12.83 10.28 12.80
N GLN A 149 -12.12 10.55 13.91
CA GLN A 149 -12.71 11.17 15.10
C GLN A 149 -13.30 12.54 14.81
N SER A 150 -12.62 13.34 13.98
CA SER A 150 -13.11 14.66 13.58
C SER A 150 -14.42 14.57 12.77
N PHE A 151 -14.62 13.49 12.00
CA PHE A 151 -15.90 13.20 11.34
C PHE A 151 -16.99 12.85 12.32
N MET A 152 -16.72 11.97 13.29
CA MET A 152 -17.69 11.62 14.33
C MET A 152 -18.14 12.85 15.15
N GLU A 153 -17.20 13.74 15.47
CA GLU A 153 -17.46 14.98 16.23
C GLU A 153 -18.14 16.08 15.38
N GLY A 154 -18.29 15.90 14.06
CA GLY A 154 -18.84 16.91 13.14
C GLY A 154 -17.96 18.16 13.00
N THR A 155 -16.68 18.08 13.36
CA THR A 155 -15.75 19.22 13.36
C THR A 155 -15.02 19.31 12.02
N TYR A 156 -15.77 19.61 10.95
CA TYR A 156 -15.25 19.69 9.57
C TYR A 156 -14.16 20.76 9.38
N ASN A 157 -14.10 21.77 10.25
CA ASN A 157 -13.02 22.78 10.26
C ASN A 157 -11.62 22.17 10.50
N ARG A 158 -11.53 20.93 10.99
CA ARG A 158 -10.25 20.21 11.09
C ARG A 158 -9.81 19.58 9.76
N LEU A 159 -10.67 19.41 8.76
CA LEU A 159 -10.27 18.89 7.44
C LEU A 159 -9.44 19.88 6.65
N THR A 160 -9.79 21.16 6.72
CA THR A 160 -9.03 22.25 6.09
C THR A 160 -7.65 22.41 6.72
N ASN A 161 -7.54 22.23 8.05
CA ASN A 161 -6.26 22.21 8.76
C ASN A 161 -5.49 20.89 8.55
N GLY A 162 -6.20 19.76 8.49
CA GLY A 162 -5.65 18.41 8.24
C GLY A 162 -4.97 18.32 6.89
N ARG A 163 -5.52 18.99 5.86
CA ARG A 163 -4.88 19.14 4.54
C ARG A 163 -3.46 19.74 4.61
N GLN A 164 -3.15 20.57 5.61
CA GLN A 164 -1.81 21.12 5.84
C GLN A 164 -0.92 20.22 6.72
N ALA A 165 -1.52 19.32 7.49
CA ALA A 165 -0.85 18.38 8.39
C ALA A 165 -0.62 16.99 7.75
N VAL A 166 -0.82 16.87 6.44
CA VAL A 166 -0.71 15.60 5.72
C VAL A 166 0.72 15.04 5.86
N PRO A 167 0.88 13.81 6.38
CA PRO A 167 2.21 13.24 6.61
C PRO A 167 2.95 12.88 5.31
N HIS A 168 2.24 12.68 4.21
CA HIS A 168 2.83 12.33 2.91
C HIS A 168 1.91 12.71 1.74
N GLU A 169 2.47 13.21 0.64
CA GLU A 169 1.72 13.70 -0.54
C GLU A 169 0.71 12.69 -1.11
N THR A 170 1.02 11.40 -1.00
CA THR A 170 0.15 10.29 -1.42
C THR A 170 -1.23 10.29 -0.74
N TYR A 171 -1.37 10.91 0.43
CA TYR A 171 -2.63 11.04 1.16
C TYR A 171 -3.51 12.16 0.60
N LEU A 172 -2.94 13.11 -0.15
CA LEU A 172 -3.70 14.23 -0.72
C LEU A 172 -4.81 13.74 -1.64
N TYR A 173 -4.57 12.68 -2.41
CA TYR A 173 -5.59 12.08 -3.27
C TYR A 173 -6.84 11.65 -2.49
N PHE A 174 -6.67 10.91 -1.39
CA PHE A 174 -7.81 10.49 -0.56
C PHE A 174 -8.42 11.64 0.25
N MET A 175 -7.62 12.63 0.64
CA MET A 175 -8.13 13.85 1.27
C MET A 175 -9.05 14.65 0.34
N ASP A 176 -8.69 14.75 -0.93
CA ASP A 176 -9.49 15.45 -1.94
C ASP A 176 -10.81 14.70 -2.16
N LEU A 177 -10.75 13.38 -2.27
CA LEU A 177 -11.93 12.51 -2.40
C LEU A 177 -12.87 12.64 -1.19
N LEU A 178 -12.31 12.62 0.02
CA LEU A 178 -13.07 12.83 1.26
C LEU A 178 -13.77 14.19 1.27
N ALA A 179 -13.06 15.26 0.88
CA ALA A 179 -13.61 16.61 0.83
C ALA A 179 -14.79 16.73 -0.16
N GLU A 180 -14.79 15.95 -1.24
CA GLU A 180 -15.92 15.87 -2.17
C GLU A 180 -17.12 15.13 -1.57
N THR A 181 -16.91 14.06 -0.80
CA THR A 181 -18.00 13.26 -0.21
C THR A 181 -18.81 14.01 0.85
N ILE A 182 -18.21 14.99 1.53
CA ILE A 182 -18.82 15.74 2.64
C ILE A 182 -19.62 16.96 2.16
N ARG A 183 -19.36 17.42 0.94
CA ARG A 183 -19.91 18.66 0.39
C ARG A 183 -21.33 18.48 -0.15
#